data_AF-A0AAV0CJX2-F1
#
_entry.id   AF-A0AAV0CJX2-F1
#
_cell.length_a   1.000
_cell.length_b   1.000
_cell.length_c   1.000
_cell.angle_alpha   90.00
_cell.angle_beta   90.00
_cell.angle_gamma   90.00
#
_symmetry.space_group_name_H-M   'P 1'
#
loop_
_entity.id
_entity.type
_entity.pdbx_description
1 polymer ?
#
loop_
_entity_poly.entity_id
_entity_poly.type
_entity_poly.pdbx_seq_one_letter_code
_entity_poly.pdbx_strand_id
1 'polypeptide(L)'
;MDSNKVISVPITLKGGSNYLLWSRLVKTAIGRLGLWSHITDEAQKKPMNKEDEDMKAKEQALTEYKRWVQDDLMVLSVLQGSLEVPLLEAYSYCETPKHLWETLQKTFGNENNLSRVFELKGAINSLAQDGEEFTKHLGKYRSLWSELESLRPNTIDPEVLAERREQDQVFGLLLTLVPSYKDVIAHLLRSSKLPIMEEVCAQLQKEEGSMGLFGRKKEIAMAHKAEEVNANRAMYKGGERKYGERFAGECDHCKKPGHKKSQCWILHPHLKPPKFNKDREARAHLSAEASGTGSSRTSSNAQVGESEGRVLTSHHLGGKNMESEMIRRSDIESLIKALKEHGY
;
A
#
# COMPACT_ATOMS: atom_id res chain seq x y z
N MET A 1 -3.46 -53.16 4.52
CA MET A 1 -3.74 -52.10 5.51
C MET A 1 -3.15 -50.84 4.93
N ASP A 2 -3.88 -50.22 4.01
CA ASP A 2 -3.38 -49.05 3.31
C ASP A 2 -3.47 -47.86 4.25
N SER A 3 -2.29 -47.29 4.49
CA SER A 3 -2.05 -46.05 5.21
C SER A 3 -3.15 -45.06 4.92
N ASN A 4 -3.98 -44.78 5.92
CA ASN A 4 -5.02 -43.75 5.88
C ASN A 4 -4.30 -42.40 5.77
N LYS A 5 -3.86 -42.06 4.56
CA LYS A 5 -3.08 -40.85 4.27
C LYS A 5 -4.05 -39.71 4.47
N VAL A 6 -3.96 -39.07 5.63
CA VAL A 6 -4.74 -37.87 5.95
C VAL A 6 -4.55 -36.90 4.78
N ILE A 7 -5.62 -36.69 4.02
CA ILE A 7 -5.60 -35.74 2.91
C ILE A 7 -5.61 -34.37 3.57
N SER A 8 -4.47 -33.71 3.53
CA SER A 8 -4.30 -32.40 4.13
C SER A 8 -3.97 -31.39 3.04
N VAL A 9 -4.63 -30.25 3.12
CA VAL A 9 -4.26 -29.06 2.36
C VAL A 9 -3.10 -28.42 3.12
N PRO A 10 -1.97 -28.11 2.46
CA PRO A 10 -0.76 -27.65 3.14
C PRO A 10 -0.89 -26.24 3.74
N ILE A 11 -2.01 -25.55 3.53
CA ILE A 11 -2.28 -24.23 4.08
C ILE A 11 -3.67 -24.17 4.70
N THR A 12 -3.78 -23.40 5.77
CA THR A 12 -5.05 -23.09 6.42
C THR A 12 -5.64 -21.81 5.82
N LEU A 13 -6.94 -21.80 5.49
CA LEU A 13 -7.66 -20.60 5.10
C LEU A 13 -7.78 -19.65 6.31
N LYS A 14 -7.32 -18.41 6.16
CA LYS A 14 -7.37 -17.36 7.20
C LYS A 14 -8.33 -16.22 6.85
N GLY A 15 -8.96 -16.29 5.68
CA GLY A 15 -9.88 -15.29 5.15
C GLY A 15 -9.57 -14.93 3.70
N GLY A 16 -10.00 -13.74 3.27
CA GLY A 16 -9.90 -13.31 1.86
C GLY A 16 -8.46 -13.15 1.35
N SER A 17 -7.50 -12.84 2.22
CA SER A 17 -6.12 -12.55 1.82
C SER A 17 -5.36 -13.75 1.25
N ASN A 18 -5.71 -14.98 1.66
CA ASN A 18 -5.06 -16.20 1.18
C ASN A 18 -6.02 -17.17 0.47
N TYR A 19 -7.27 -16.75 0.23
CA TYR A 19 -8.29 -17.59 -0.38
C TYR A 19 -7.87 -18.14 -1.75
N LEU A 20 -7.24 -17.33 -2.61
CA LEU A 20 -6.85 -17.77 -3.96
C LEU A 20 -5.77 -18.85 -3.93
N LEU A 21 -4.78 -18.70 -3.06
CA LEU A 21 -3.77 -19.73 -2.87
C LEU A 21 -4.39 -20.99 -2.26
N TRP A 22 -5.24 -20.83 -1.25
CA TRP A 22 -5.94 -21.93 -0.59
C TRP A 22 -6.80 -22.73 -1.58
N SER A 23 -7.67 -22.05 -2.32
CA SER A 23 -8.58 -22.66 -3.30
C SER A 23 -7.84 -23.41 -4.39
N ARG A 24 -6.69 -22.90 -4.86
CA ARG A 24 -5.80 -23.61 -5.79
C ARG A 24 -5.25 -24.90 -5.17
N LEU A 25 -4.75 -24.84 -3.94
CA LEU A 25 -4.17 -26.02 -3.26
C LEU A 25 -5.24 -27.06 -2.89
N VAL A 26 -6.45 -26.63 -2.52
CA VAL A 26 -7.62 -27.51 -2.35
C VAL A 26 -7.95 -28.20 -3.66
N LYS A 27 -8.04 -27.45 -4.76
CA LYS A 27 -8.31 -28.01 -6.09
C LYS A 27 -7.26 -29.05 -6.50
N THR A 28 -5.99 -28.82 -6.19
CA THR A 28 -4.93 -29.82 -6.41
C THR A 28 -5.07 -31.03 -5.47
N ALA A 29 -5.32 -30.82 -4.18
CA ALA A 29 -5.38 -31.88 -3.17
C ALA A 29 -6.57 -32.83 -3.34
N ILE A 30 -7.71 -32.30 -3.76
CA ILE A 30 -8.95 -33.05 -4.02
C ILE A 30 -8.99 -33.54 -5.48
N GLY A 31 -8.56 -32.70 -6.42
CA GLY A 31 -8.51 -33.04 -7.83
C GLY A 31 -7.57 -34.21 -8.15
N ARG A 32 -6.43 -34.35 -7.46
CA ARG A 32 -5.54 -35.53 -7.61
C ARG A 32 -6.20 -36.86 -7.24
N LEU A 33 -7.31 -36.83 -6.51
CA LEU A 33 -8.08 -38.01 -6.10
C LEU A 33 -9.25 -38.29 -7.04
N GLY A 34 -9.50 -37.42 -8.03
CA GLY A 34 -10.68 -37.51 -8.89
C GLY A 34 -11.99 -37.09 -8.21
N LEU A 35 -11.93 -36.47 -7.02
CA LEU A 35 -13.10 -36.15 -6.20
C LEU A 35 -13.59 -34.70 -6.36
N TRP A 36 -13.08 -33.97 -7.36
CA TRP A 36 -13.45 -32.57 -7.59
C TRP A 36 -14.94 -32.39 -7.95
N SER A 37 -15.57 -33.41 -8.53
CA SER A 37 -17.01 -33.43 -8.84
C SER A 37 -17.89 -33.22 -7.60
N HIS A 38 -17.47 -33.64 -6.42
CA HIS A 38 -18.21 -33.40 -5.17
C HIS A 38 -18.31 -31.92 -4.79
N ILE A 39 -17.43 -31.08 -5.34
CA ILE A 39 -17.42 -29.64 -5.13
C ILE A 39 -18.20 -28.90 -6.22
N THR A 40 -18.17 -29.38 -7.47
CA THR A 40 -18.79 -28.70 -8.61
C THR A 40 -20.21 -29.17 -8.90
N ASP A 41 -20.46 -30.47 -8.80
CA ASP A 41 -21.65 -31.09 -9.35
C ASP A 41 -22.79 -31.07 -8.32
N GLU A 42 -24.04 -31.21 -8.78
CA GLU A 42 -25.14 -31.42 -7.84
C GLU A 42 -24.98 -32.77 -7.14
N ALA A 43 -25.36 -32.81 -5.86
CA ALA A 43 -25.29 -34.01 -5.05
C ALA A 43 -26.02 -35.17 -5.76
N GLN A 44 -25.42 -36.36 -5.74
CA GLN A 44 -26.08 -37.53 -6.30
C GLN A 44 -27.37 -37.81 -5.51
N LYS A 45 -28.47 -37.96 -6.25
CA LYS A 45 -29.76 -38.34 -5.66
C LYS A 45 -29.67 -39.79 -5.20
N LYS A 46 -30.15 -40.05 -3.98
CA LYS A 46 -30.28 -41.41 -3.47
C LYS A 46 -31.03 -42.27 -4.49
N PRO A 47 -30.53 -43.46 -4.86
CA PRO A 47 -31.24 -44.32 -5.77
C PRO A 47 -32.64 -44.60 -5.21
N MET A 48 -33.66 -44.18 -5.95
CA MET A 48 -35.07 -44.44 -5.63
C MET A 48 -35.39 -45.88 -6.00
N ASN A 49 -36.16 -46.58 -5.17
CA ASN A 49 -36.66 -47.91 -5.48
C ASN A 49 -37.61 -47.82 -6.67
N LYS A 50 -37.10 -47.95 -7.90
CA LYS A 50 -37.94 -48.22 -9.05
C LYS A 50 -38.32 -49.69 -9.00
N GLU A 51 -39.61 -49.97 -9.07
CA GLU A 51 -40.16 -51.32 -8.90
C GLU A 51 -39.61 -52.29 -9.98
N ASP A 52 -39.26 -51.77 -11.16
CA ASP A 52 -38.85 -52.54 -12.35
C ASP A 52 -37.35 -52.92 -12.47
N GLU A 53 -36.47 -52.49 -11.56
CA GLU A 53 -35.04 -52.78 -11.66
C GLU A 53 -34.64 -54.13 -11.01
N ASP A 54 -33.72 -54.87 -11.64
CA ASP A 54 -33.14 -56.12 -11.12
C ASP A 54 -32.55 -55.92 -9.71
N MET A 55 -32.81 -56.88 -8.82
CA MET A 55 -32.37 -56.86 -7.42
C MET A 55 -30.84 -56.69 -7.31
N LYS A 56 -30.09 -57.28 -8.24
CA LYS A 56 -28.64 -57.14 -8.31
C LYS A 56 -28.18 -55.73 -8.73
N ALA A 57 -28.92 -55.08 -9.63
CA ALA A 57 -28.66 -53.70 -10.04
C ALA A 57 -28.98 -52.71 -8.91
N LYS A 58 -30.06 -52.95 -8.15
CA LYS A 58 -30.41 -52.16 -6.95
C LYS A 58 -29.34 -52.23 -5.87
N GLU A 59 -28.79 -53.42 -5.61
CA GLU A 59 -27.72 -53.61 -4.62
C GLU A 59 -26.40 -52.94 -5.05
N GLN A 60 -26.06 -53.01 -6.34
CA GLN A 60 -24.90 -52.31 -6.90
C GLN A 60 -25.06 -50.78 -6.78
N ALA A 61 -26.21 -50.23 -7.19
CA ALA A 61 -26.49 -48.80 -7.09
C ALA A 61 -26.45 -48.29 -5.65
N LEU A 62 -26.98 -49.07 -4.68
CA LEU A 62 -26.90 -48.72 -3.27
C LEU A 62 -25.46 -48.75 -2.73
N THR A 63 -24.65 -49.70 -3.19
CA THR A 63 -23.24 -49.81 -2.80
C THR A 63 -22.41 -48.65 -3.36
N GLU A 64 -22.62 -48.30 -4.62
CA GLU A 64 -22.02 -47.13 -5.26
C GLU A 64 -22.43 -45.83 -4.57
N TYR A 65 -23.72 -45.68 -4.23
CA TYR A 65 -24.21 -44.52 -3.47
C TYR A 65 -23.55 -44.41 -2.09
N LYS A 66 -23.43 -45.52 -1.35
CA LYS A 66 -22.74 -45.51 -0.05
C LYS A 66 -21.27 -45.07 -0.18
N ARG A 67 -20.58 -45.55 -1.22
CA ARG A 67 -19.21 -45.14 -1.52
C ARG A 67 -19.13 -43.66 -1.88
N TRP A 68 -20.05 -43.17 -2.71
CA TRP A 68 -20.15 -41.75 -3.05
C TRP A 68 -20.34 -40.88 -1.79
N VAL A 69 -21.22 -41.28 -0.87
CA VAL A 69 -21.41 -40.55 0.40
C VAL A 69 -20.14 -40.54 1.26
N GLN A 70 -19.39 -41.65 1.29
CA GLN A 70 -18.11 -41.69 2.01
C GLN A 70 -17.09 -40.73 1.40
N ASP A 71 -16.98 -40.71 0.07
CA ASP A 71 -16.10 -39.80 -0.65
C ASP A 71 -16.53 -38.34 -0.43
N ASP A 72 -17.84 -38.05 -0.43
CA ASP A 72 -18.39 -36.72 -0.16
C ASP A 72 -18.04 -36.21 1.26
N LEU A 73 -18.26 -37.04 2.28
CA LEU A 73 -17.89 -36.74 3.66
C LEU A 73 -16.38 -36.57 3.84
N MET A 74 -15.57 -37.35 3.10
CA MET A 74 -14.13 -37.19 3.11
C MET A 74 -13.73 -35.82 2.54
N VAL A 75 -14.27 -35.41 1.40
CA VAL A 75 -14.03 -34.08 0.80
C VAL A 75 -14.45 -32.97 1.77
N LEU A 76 -15.61 -33.12 2.44
CA LEU A 76 -16.06 -32.16 3.45
C LEU A 76 -15.07 -32.04 4.61
N SER A 77 -14.58 -33.17 5.13
CA SER A 77 -13.61 -33.19 6.22
C SER A 77 -12.27 -32.53 5.84
N VAL A 78 -11.83 -32.68 4.59
CA VAL A 78 -10.61 -32.04 4.08
C VAL A 78 -10.79 -30.52 4.00
N LEU A 79 -11.95 -30.06 3.51
CA LEU A 79 -12.28 -28.64 3.47
C LEU A 79 -12.31 -28.05 4.88
N GLN A 80 -13.10 -28.65 5.78
CA GLN A 80 -13.23 -28.23 7.18
C GLN A 80 -11.89 -28.22 7.91
N GLY A 81 -11.09 -29.29 7.75
CA GLY A 81 -9.75 -29.40 8.34
C GLY A 81 -8.72 -28.43 7.78
N SER A 82 -9.04 -27.75 6.67
CA SER A 82 -8.21 -26.69 6.09
C SER A 82 -8.64 -25.27 6.48
N LEU A 83 -9.65 -25.12 7.35
CA LEU A 83 -10.12 -23.82 7.83
C LEU A 83 -9.46 -23.48 9.18
N GLU A 84 -9.24 -22.19 9.42
CA GLU A 84 -8.88 -21.70 10.76
C GLU A 84 -10.10 -21.85 11.69
N VAL A 85 -9.86 -22.07 12.98
CA VAL A 85 -10.91 -22.40 13.96
C VAL A 85 -12.12 -21.45 13.91
N PRO A 86 -11.96 -20.11 13.86
CA PRO A 86 -13.11 -19.21 13.78
C PRO A 86 -13.92 -19.37 12.48
N LEU A 87 -13.27 -19.71 11.37
CA LEU A 87 -13.96 -19.97 10.10
C LEU A 87 -14.65 -21.33 10.15
N LEU A 88 -14.00 -22.35 10.71
CA LEU A 88 -14.60 -23.66 10.90
C LEU A 88 -15.90 -23.56 11.73
N GLU A 89 -15.88 -22.81 12.83
CA GLU A 89 -17.04 -22.56 13.67
C GLU A 89 -18.14 -21.78 12.92
N ALA A 90 -17.77 -20.76 12.14
CA ALA A 90 -18.73 -19.96 11.37
C ALA A 90 -19.44 -20.75 10.25
N TYR A 91 -18.76 -21.75 9.66
CA TYR A 91 -19.27 -22.52 8.53
C TYR A 91 -19.54 -24.00 8.86
N SER A 92 -19.63 -24.35 10.15
CA SER A 92 -19.78 -25.75 10.60
C SER A 92 -21.08 -26.41 10.14
N TYR A 93 -22.12 -25.61 9.87
CA TYR A 93 -23.42 -26.08 9.42
C TYR A 93 -23.49 -26.34 7.91
N CYS A 94 -22.42 -26.10 7.16
CA CYS A 94 -22.37 -26.50 5.76
C CYS A 94 -22.23 -28.03 5.65
N GLU A 95 -23.35 -28.70 5.37
CA GLU A 95 -23.44 -30.18 5.36
C GLU A 95 -22.85 -30.84 4.11
N THR A 96 -22.60 -30.09 3.04
CA THR A 96 -22.04 -30.63 1.78
C THR A 96 -20.76 -29.91 1.38
N PRO A 97 -19.80 -30.60 0.74
CA PRO A 97 -18.57 -29.97 0.25
C PRO A 97 -18.86 -28.80 -0.70
N LYS A 98 -19.81 -29.00 -1.62
CA LYS A 98 -20.26 -27.97 -2.55
C LYS A 98 -20.81 -26.74 -1.84
N HIS A 99 -21.71 -26.92 -0.88
CA HIS A 99 -22.28 -25.78 -0.16
C HIS A 99 -21.22 -25.00 0.63
N LEU A 100 -20.30 -25.70 1.30
CA LEU A 100 -19.18 -25.07 1.98
C LEU A 100 -18.29 -24.30 0.99
N TRP A 101 -17.89 -24.94 -0.11
CA TRP A 101 -17.05 -24.34 -1.14
C TRP A 101 -17.68 -23.08 -1.73
N GLU A 102 -18.93 -23.14 -2.18
CA GLU A 102 -19.64 -21.99 -2.75
C GLU A 102 -19.77 -20.84 -1.75
N THR A 103 -20.01 -21.15 -0.48
CA THR A 103 -20.15 -20.14 0.57
C THR A 103 -18.82 -19.43 0.83
N LEU A 104 -17.72 -20.19 0.91
CA LEU A 104 -16.38 -19.65 1.04
C LEU A 104 -15.98 -18.85 -0.21
N GLN A 105 -16.31 -19.33 -1.41
CA GLN A 105 -16.09 -18.62 -2.66
C GLN A 105 -16.85 -17.30 -2.72
N LYS A 106 -18.12 -17.28 -2.31
CA LYS A 106 -18.90 -16.04 -2.28
C LYS A 106 -18.38 -15.05 -1.24
N THR A 107 -17.89 -15.53 -0.09
CA THR A 107 -17.43 -14.66 1.00
C THR A 107 -16.01 -14.14 0.80
N PHE A 108 -15.12 -15.00 0.30
CA PHE A 108 -13.68 -14.73 0.23
C PHE A 108 -13.10 -14.76 -1.17
N GLY A 109 -13.85 -15.29 -2.15
CA GLY A 109 -13.40 -15.49 -3.52
C GLY A 109 -13.22 -14.24 -4.35
N ASN A 110 -13.67 -13.07 -3.84
CA ASN A 110 -13.46 -11.72 -4.36
C ASN A 110 -12.87 -11.69 -5.78
N GLU A 111 -13.72 -12.01 -6.77
CA GLU A 111 -13.34 -12.16 -8.18
C GLU A 111 -12.82 -10.84 -8.77
N ASN A 112 -13.27 -9.71 -8.20
CA ASN A 112 -12.82 -8.36 -8.54
C ASN A 112 -11.98 -7.76 -7.41
N ASN A 113 -10.86 -8.40 -7.07
CA ASN A 113 -9.98 -7.88 -6.05
C ASN A 113 -9.15 -6.69 -6.58
N LEU A 114 -9.82 -5.60 -6.99
CA LEU A 114 -9.20 -4.36 -7.47
C LEU A 114 -8.17 -3.86 -6.46
N SER A 115 -8.51 -3.93 -5.16
CA SER A 115 -7.60 -3.65 -4.05
C SER A 115 -6.33 -4.50 -4.14
N ARG A 116 -6.46 -5.84 -4.27
CA ARG A 116 -5.29 -6.72 -4.36
C ARG A 116 -4.50 -6.57 -5.65
N VAL A 117 -5.16 -6.36 -6.78
CA VAL A 117 -4.49 -6.09 -8.05
C VAL A 117 -3.69 -4.79 -7.96
N PHE A 118 -4.26 -3.76 -7.35
CA PHE A 118 -3.58 -2.49 -7.09
C PHE A 118 -2.38 -2.68 -6.15
N GLU A 119 -2.55 -3.41 -5.04
CA GLU A 119 -1.46 -3.76 -4.11
C GLU A 119 -0.34 -4.52 -4.81
N LEU A 120 -0.66 -5.54 -5.62
CA LEU A 120 0.32 -6.36 -6.33
C LEU A 120 1.08 -5.52 -7.36
N LYS A 121 0.38 -4.66 -8.12
CA LYS A 121 1.03 -3.74 -9.07
C LYS A 121 1.95 -2.75 -8.35
N GLY A 122 1.50 -2.18 -7.23
CA GLY A 122 2.35 -1.33 -6.39
C GLY A 122 3.57 -2.08 -5.84
N ALA A 123 3.39 -3.31 -5.35
CA ALA A 123 4.47 -4.15 -4.85
C ALA A 123 5.48 -4.51 -5.94
N ILE A 124 5.02 -4.84 -7.16
CA ILE A 124 5.88 -5.10 -8.32
C ILE A 124 6.66 -3.83 -8.71
N ASN A 125 5.98 -2.68 -8.81
CA ASN A 125 6.61 -1.41 -9.21
C ASN A 125 7.61 -0.89 -8.18
N SER A 126 7.43 -1.22 -6.90
CA SER A 126 8.33 -0.84 -5.81
C SER A 126 9.35 -1.92 -5.47
N LEU A 127 9.32 -3.07 -6.16
CA LEU A 127 10.22 -4.18 -5.87
C LEU A 127 11.64 -3.84 -6.32
N ALA A 128 12.53 -3.61 -5.36
CA ALA A 128 13.96 -3.45 -5.57
C ALA A 128 14.73 -4.65 -5.00
N GLN A 129 15.93 -4.91 -5.54
CA GLN A 129 16.78 -6.00 -5.07
C GLN A 129 17.46 -5.67 -3.73
N ASP A 130 17.81 -4.41 -3.48
CA ASP A 130 18.33 -3.88 -2.20
C ASP A 130 19.35 -4.79 -1.48
N GLY A 131 20.36 -5.27 -2.21
CA GLY A 131 21.42 -6.12 -1.66
C GLY A 131 21.01 -7.57 -1.38
N GLU A 132 19.79 -7.98 -1.73
CA GLU A 132 19.33 -9.37 -1.65
C GLU A 132 19.95 -10.24 -2.77
N GLU A 133 20.13 -11.53 -2.49
CA GLU A 133 20.53 -12.52 -3.48
C GLU A 133 19.50 -12.60 -4.62
N PHE A 134 19.99 -12.67 -5.87
CA PHE A 134 19.15 -12.74 -7.07
C PHE A 134 18.07 -13.82 -7.00
N THR A 135 18.41 -15.04 -6.54
CA THR A 135 17.46 -16.17 -6.45
C THR A 135 16.25 -15.84 -5.57
N LYS A 136 16.48 -15.16 -4.44
CA LYS A 136 15.42 -14.75 -3.51
C LYS A 136 14.55 -13.64 -4.11
N HIS A 137 15.20 -12.64 -4.71
CA HIS A 137 14.49 -11.55 -5.40
C HIS A 137 13.63 -12.08 -6.56
N LEU A 138 14.17 -12.99 -7.38
CA LEU A 138 13.44 -13.67 -8.46
C LEU A 138 12.24 -14.46 -7.92
N GLY A 139 12.40 -15.15 -6.78
CA GLY A 139 11.32 -15.84 -6.11
C GLY A 139 10.17 -14.90 -5.72
N LYS A 140 10.48 -13.73 -5.13
CA LYS A 140 9.49 -12.70 -4.79
C LYS A 140 8.79 -12.17 -6.04
N TYR A 141 9.55 -11.80 -7.07
CA TYR A 141 9.01 -11.31 -8.33
C TYR A 141 8.06 -12.33 -8.98
N ARG A 142 8.48 -13.59 -9.08
CA ARG A 142 7.65 -14.70 -9.62
C ARG A 142 6.39 -14.93 -8.79
N SER A 143 6.49 -14.84 -7.46
CA SER A 143 5.33 -14.99 -6.58
C SER A 143 4.29 -13.88 -6.82
N LEU A 144 4.72 -12.62 -6.88
CA LEU A 144 3.84 -11.48 -7.13
C LEU A 144 3.15 -11.58 -8.50
N TRP A 145 3.91 -11.95 -9.54
CA TRP A 145 3.36 -12.13 -10.89
C TRP A 145 2.41 -13.31 -10.99
N SER A 146 2.73 -14.46 -10.38
CA SER A 146 1.85 -15.62 -10.41
C SER A 146 0.52 -15.35 -9.70
N GLU A 147 0.54 -14.55 -8.64
CA GLU A 147 -0.68 -14.10 -7.97
C GLU A 147 -1.49 -13.14 -8.84
N LEU A 148 -0.82 -12.17 -9.49
CA LEU A 148 -1.46 -11.24 -10.41
C LEU A 148 -2.12 -11.95 -11.61
N GLU A 149 -1.42 -12.92 -12.22
CA GLU A 149 -1.95 -13.77 -13.29
C GLU A 149 -3.14 -14.61 -12.82
N SER A 150 -3.13 -15.05 -11.55
CA SER A 150 -4.25 -15.77 -10.95
C SER A 150 -5.50 -14.90 -10.80
N LEU A 151 -5.32 -13.62 -10.50
CA LEU A 151 -6.40 -12.63 -10.38
C LEU A 151 -6.88 -12.11 -11.73
N ARG A 152 -5.99 -12.06 -12.71
CA ARG A 152 -6.28 -11.61 -14.07
C ARG A 152 -5.85 -12.67 -15.07
N PRO A 153 -6.59 -13.79 -15.18
CA PRO A 153 -6.25 -14.84 -16.12
C PRO A 153 -6.25 -14.31 -17.55
N ASN A 154 -5.37 -14.87 -18.38
CA ASN A 154 -5.28 -14.50 -19.79
C ASN A 154 -6.65 -14.65 -20.47
N THR A 155 -7.01 -13.64 -21.24
CA THR A 155 -8.28 -13.60 -21.96
C THR A 155 -8.04 -13.03 -23.36
N ILE A 156 -8.86 -13.48 -24.30
CA ILE A 156 -8.93 -12.96 -25.67
C ILE A 156 -10.16 -12.08 -25.88
N ASP A 157 -11.01 -11.96 -24.85
CA ASP A 157 -12.22 -11.16 -24.89
C ASP A 157 -11.85 -9.66 -24.96
N PRO A 158 -12.23 -8.95 -26.05
CA PRO A 158 -11.90 -7.54 -26.21
C PRO A 158 -12.49 -6.65 -25.12
N GLU A 159 -13.67 -6.98 -24.57
CA GLU A 159 -14.31 -6.18 -23.53
C GLU A 159 -13.51 -6.25 -22.22
N VAL A 160 -13.12 -7.45 -21.81
CA VAL A 160 -12.30 -7.67 -20.60
C VAL A 160 -10.90 -7.04 -20.76
N LEU A 161 -10.32 -7.10 -21.97
CA LEU A 161 -9.04 -6.44 -22.23
C LEU A 161 -9.14 -4.92 -22.17
N ALA A 162 -10.22 -4.33 -22.70
CA ALA A 162 -10.48 -2.89 -22.61
C ALA A 162 -10.67 -2.46 -21.16
N GLU A 163 -11.51 -3.17 -20.39
CA GLU A 163 -11.74 -2.89 -18.97
C GLU A 163 -10.43 -2.95 -18.17
N ARG A 164 -9.61 -4.00 -18.37
CA ARG A 164 -8.31 -4.12 -17.67
C ARG A 164 -7.35 -2.99 -18.02
N ARG A 165 -7.36 -2.52 -19.27
CA ARG A 165 -6.54 -1.39 -19.73
C ARG A 165 -6.96 -0.11 -19.02
N GLU A 166 -8.25 0.18 -18.96
CA GLU A 166 -8.79 1.36 -18.25
C GLU A 166 -8.46 1.29 -16.76
N GLN A 167 -8.67 0.13 -16.14
CA GLN A 167 -8.28 -0.11 -14.74
C GLN A 167 -6.80 0.17 -14.50
N ASP A 168 -5.92 -0.25 -15.42
CA ASP A 168 -4.47 -0.06 -15.30
C ASP A 168 -4.04 1.40 -15.46
N GLN A 169 -4.73 2.17 -16.29
CA GLN A 169 -4.52 3.61 -16.38
C GLN A 169 -4.89 4.29 -15.07
N VAL A 170 -6.05 3.94 -14.49
CA VAL A 170 -6.47 4.46 -13.18
C VAL A 170 -5.47 4.07 -12.10
N PHE A 171 -5.09 2.80 -12.02
CA PHE A 171 -4.07 2.35 -11.05
C PHE A 171 -2.74 3.08 -11.20
N GLY A 172 -2.32 3.33 -12.44
CA GLY A 172 -1.13 4.14 -12.74
C GLY A 172 -1.22 5.53 -12.12
N LEU A 173 -2.36 6.22 -12.27
CA LEU A 173 -2.59 7.50 -11.61
C LEU A 173 -2.56 7.35 -10.08
N LEU A 174 -3.35 6.43 -9.52
CA LEU A 174 -3.48 6.27 -8.07
C LEU A 174 -2.15 5.92 -7.38
N LEU A 175 -1.24 5.18 -8.04
CA LEU A 175 0.11 4.86 -7.52
C LEU A 175 1.06 6.06 -7.50
N THR A 176 0.79 7.12 -8.26
CA THR A 176 1.61 8.34 -8.31
C THR A 176 1.16 9.41 -7.33
N LEU A 177 -0.01 9.23 -6.69
CA LEU A 177 -0.55 10.18 -5.73
C LEU A 177 0.18 10.12 -4.38
N VAL A 178 0.22 11.27 -3.71
CA VAL A 178 0.79 11.38 -2.36
C VAL A 178 -0.07 10.69 -1.30
N PRO A 179 0.50 10.31 -0.14
CA PRO A 179 -0.21 9.58 0.91
C PRO A 179 -1.49 10.23 1.45
N SER A 180 -1.73 11.52 1.20
CA SER A 180 -2.96 12.20 1.63
C SER A 180 -4.21 11.70 0.91
N TYR A 181 -4.08 11.13 -0.30
CA TYR A 181 -5.21 10.58 -1.07
C TYR A 181 -5.59 9.16 -0.65
N LYS A 182 -4.92 8.56 0.35
CA LYS A 182 -5.13 7.17 0.79
C LYS A 182 -6.59 6.84 1.08
N ASP A 183 -7.32 7.74 1.72
CA ASP A 183 -8.72 7.52 2.10
C ASP A 183 -9.63 7.39 0.87
N VAL A 184 -9.42 8.23 -0.15
CA VAL A 184 -10.17 8.20 -1.42
C VAL A 184 -9.75 7.04 -2.30
N ILE A 185 -8.45 6.74 -2.36
CA ILE A 185 -7.94 5.53 -3.03
C ILE A 185 -8.60 4.29 -2.42
N ALA A 186 -8.64 4.18 -1.09
CA ALA A 186 -9.28 3.07 -0.42
C ALA A 186 -10.80 3.02 -0.69
N HIS A 187 -11.47 4.16 -0.84
CA HIS A 187 -12.88 4.20 -1.20
C HIS A 187 -13.13 3.71 -2.64
N LEU A 188 -12.32 4.19 -3.59
CA LEU A 188 -12.35 3.77 -5.00
C LEU A 188 -12.10 2.27 -5.17
N LEU A 189 -11.19 1.70 -4.39
CA LEU A 189 -10.83 0.28 -4.50
C LEU A 189 -11.82 -0.67 -3.78
N ARG A 190 -12.77 -0.12 -3.00
CA ARG A 190 -13.86 -0.88 -2.34
C ARG A 190 -15.08 -1.05 -3.24
N SER A 191 -15.21 -0.30 -4.33
CA SER A 191 -16.33 -0.47 -5.25
C SER A 191 -16.22 -1.76 -6.05
N SER A 192 -17.35 -2.33 -6.46
CA SER A 192 -17.41 -3.59 -7.24
C SER A 192 -16.79 -3.45 -8.63
N LYS A 193 -16.85 -2.24 -9.20
CA LYS A 193 -16.21 -1.83 -10.45
C LYS A 193 -15.43 -0.55 -10.21
N LEU A 194 -14.29 -0.43 -10.88
CA LEU A 194 -13.51 0.79 -10.82
C LEU A 194 -14.21 1.85 -11.69
N PRO A 195 -14.43 3.07 -11.19
CA PRO A 195 -14.95 4.16 -12.00
C PRO A 195 -14.03 4.47 -13.17
N ILE A 196 -14.59 5.07 -14.22
CA ILE A 196 -13.80 5.56 -15.37
C ILE A 196 -12.87 6.70 -14.94
N MET A 197 -11.84 6.98 -15.74
CA MET A 197 -10.80 7.96 -15.43
C MET A 197 -11.36 9.34 -15.05
N GLU A 198 -12.36 9.82 -15.78
CA GLU A 198 -12.97 11.14 -15.55
C GLU A 198 -13.66 11.22 -14.19
N GLU A 199 -14.35 10.15 -13.78
CA GLU A 199 -15.01 10.05 -12.48
C GLU A 199 -13.98 9.97 -11.34
N VAL A 200 -12.89 9.22 -11.54
CA VAL A 200 -11.78 9.17 -10.59
C VAL A 200 -11.17 10.56 -10.41
N CYS A 201 -10.87 11.26 -11.50
CA CYS A 201 -10.35 12.63 -11.46
C CYS A 201 -11.30 13.59 -10.73
N ALA A 202 -12.60 13.52 -10.98
CA ALA A 202 -13.59 14.35 -10.28
C ALA A 202 -13.61 14.08 -8.77
N GLN A 203 -13.48 12.81 -8.35
CA GLN A 203 -13.39 12.46 -6.93
C GLN A 203 -12.09 12.93 -6.28
N LEU A 204 -10.95 12.80 -6.98
CA LEU A 204 -9.66 13.29 -6.51
C LEU A 204 -9.65 14.82 -6.38
N GLN A 205 -10.25 15.53 -7.33
CA GLN A 205 -10.35 16.99 -7.30
C GLN A 205 -11.26 17.48 -6.17
N LYS A 206 -12.35 16.75 -5.89
CA LYS A 206 -13.19 17.00 -4.72
C LYS A 206 -12.43 16.78 -3.41
N GLU A 207 -11.60 15.73 -3.35
CA GLU A 207 -10.74 15.48 -2.19
C GLU A 207 -9.68 16.56 -2.01
N GLU A 208 -9.10 17.08 -3.08
CA GLU A 208 -8.16 18.21 -3.01
C GLU A 208 -8.83 19.47 -2.44
N GLY A 209 -10.04 19.80 -2.90
CA GLY A 209 -10.84 20.88 -2.32
C GLY A 209 -11.21 20.63 -0.85
N SER A 210 -11.52 19.37 -0.51
CA SER A 210 -11.73 18.93 0.87
C SER A 210 -10.47 19.05 1.70
N MET A 211 -9.29 18.72 1.19
CA MET A 211 -8.01 18.91 1.88
C MET A 211 -7.69 20.39 2.11
N GLY A 212 -8.08 21.28 1.19
CA GLY A 212 -8.00 22.73 1.44
C GLY A 212 -8.88 23.19 2.61
N LEU A 213 -10.08 22.61 2.76
CA LEU A 213 -11.07 22.96 3.79
C LEU A 213 -10.86 22.21 5.13
N PHE A 214 -10.47 20.95 5.09
CA PHE A 214 -10.35 20.00 6.19
C PHE A 214 -8.91 19.62 6.52
N GLY A 215 -7.93 19.84 5.64
CA GLY A 215 -6.50 19.72 5.96
C GLY A 215 -6.08 20.75 6.99
N ARG A 216 -6.61 21.99 6.88
CA ARG A 216 -6.51 23.00 7.94
C ARG A 216 -7.18 22.54 9.24
N LYS A 217 -8.27 21.78 9.13
CA LYS A 217 -9.02 21.23 10.28
C LYS A 217 -8.29 20.05 10.94
N LYS A 218 -7.54 19.23 10.19
CA LYS A 218 -6.62 18.21 10.73
C LYS A 218 -5.42 18.87 11.42
N GLU A 219 -4.87 19.96 10.88
CA GLU A 219 -3.86 20.78 11.57
C GLU A 219 -4.42 21.40 12.87
N ILE A 220 -5.62 21.98 12.83
CA ILE A 220 -6.29 22.55 14.01
C ILE A 220 -6.64 21.45 15.04
N ALA A 221 -7.08 20.27 14.61
CA ALA A 221 -7.38 19.15 15.50
C ALA A 221 -6.10 18.52 16.11
N MET A 222 -4.99 18.47 15.35
CA MET A 222 -3.69 18.09 15.90
C MET A 222 -3.13 19.16 16.84
N ALA A 223 -3.36 20.45 16.56
CA ALA A 223 -3.01 21.54 17.46
C ALA A 223 -3.83 21.49 18.76
N HIS A 224 -5.14 21.24 18.69
CA HIS A 224 -5.98 21.05 19.88
C HIS A 224 -5.60 19.80 20.68
N LYS A 225 -5.26 18.68 20.03
CA LYS A 225 -4.72 17.50 20.72
C LYS A 225 -3.33 17.77 21.32
N ALA A 226 -2.49 18.54 20.66
CA ALA A 226 -1.19 18.94 21.20
C ALA A 226 -1.34 19.90 22.39
N GLU A 227 -2.31 20.82 22.35
CA GLU A 227 -2.70 21.68 23.47
C GLU A 227 -3.31 20.90 24.63
N GLU A 228 -4.16 19.91 24.36
CA GLU A 228 -4.78 19.06 25.38
C GLU A 228 -3.74 18.13 26.04
N VAL A 229 -2.77 17.63 25.26
CA VAL A 229 -1.60 16.91 25.78
C VAL A 229 -0.67 17.85 26.57
N ASN A 230 -0.53 19.12 26.19
CA ASN A 230 0.25 20.12 26.95
C ASN A 230 -0.47 20.57 28.24
N ALA A 231 -1.79 20.72 28.20
CA ALA A 231 -2.64 21.06 29.34
C ALA A 231 -2.67 19.91 30.35
N ASN A 232 -2.75 18.66 29.88
CA ASN A 232 -2.62 17.46 30.72
C ASN A 232 -1.17 17.27 31.24
N ARG A 233 -0.15 17.73 30.51
CA ARG A 233 1.24 17.79 31.01
C ARG A 233 1.42 18.83 32.11
N ALA A 234 0.66 19.93 32.07
CA ALA A 234 0.70 20.99 33.07
C ALA A 234 0.04 20.57 34.41
N MET A 235 -0.88 19.59 34.40
CA MET A 235 -1.53 19.08 35.62
C MET A 235 -0.78 17.95 36.35
N TYR A 236 0.20 17.29 35.71
CA TYR A 236 0.90 16.12 36.28
C TYR A 236 2.43 16.23 36.38
N LYS A 237 2.99 17.45 36.42
CA LYS A 237 4.38 17.67 36.86
C LYS A 237 4.44 18.48 38.16
N GLY A 238 3.92 17.88 39.22
CA GLY A 238 4.43 18.14 40.57
C GLY A 238 5.77 17.44 40.72
N GLY A 239 6.84 18.22 40.89
CA GLY A 239 8.15 17.72 41.33
C GLY A 239 9.26 17.73 40.29
N GLU A 240 10.28 18.55 40.59
CA GLU A 240 11.70 18.44 40.20
C GLU A 240 12.29 19.37 39.12
N ARG A 241 13.14 20.27 39.65
CA ARG A 241 14.32 20.97 39.10
C ARG A 241 14.05 22.21 38.22
N LYS A 242 13.97 23.40 38.84
CA LYS A 242 15.06 24.36 39.19
C LYS A 242 15.80 24.98 38.00
N TYR A 243 15.37 26.17 37.61
CA TYR A 243 16.24 27.23 37.10
C TYR A 243 15.72 28.58 37.63
N GLY A 244 16.52 29.30 38.40
CA GLY A 244 16.24 30.72 38.72
C GLY A 244 16.07 31.13 40.19
N GLU A 245 16.64 30.43 41.19
CA GLU A 245 16.81 31.02 42.53
C GLU A 245 18.10 31.85 42.56
N ARG A 246 17.99 33.18 42.41
CA ARG A 246 19.06 34.09 42.81
C ARG A 246 19.31 33.91 44.31
N PHE A 247 20.57 33.70 44.70
CA PHE A 247 20.95 33.55 46.10
C PHE A 247 20.59 34.82 46.89
N ALA A 248 19.58 34.74 47.76
CA ALA A 248 19.07 35.87 48.54
C ALA A 248 19.88 36.16 49.83
N GLY A 249 21.11 35.66 49.93
CA GLY A 249 22.00 35.87 51.07
C GLY A 249 23.18 36.79 50.74
N GLU A 250 23.87 37.23 51.79
CA GLU A 250 25.13 37.98 51.69
C GLU A 250 26.32 37.05 51.49
N CYS A 251 27.28 37.47 50.67
CA CYS A 251 28.52 36.75 50.47
C CYS A 251 29.38 36.78 51.74
N ASP A 252 29.83 35.63 52.24
CA ASP A 252 30.61 35.55 53.48
C ASP A 252 31.92 36.35 53.46
N HIS A 253 32.50 36.60 52.27
CA HIS A 253 33.76 37.31 52.12
C HIS A 253 33.60 38.82 51.89
N CYS A 254 32.76 39.24 50.93
CA CYS A 254 32.60 40.66 50.60
C CYS A 254 31.36 41.31 51.23
N LYS A 255 30.53 40.52 51.93
CA LYS A 255 29.27 40.92 52.57
C LYS A 255 28.25 41.59 51.64
N LYS A 256 28.40 41.41 50.31
CA LYS A 256 27.42 41.89 49.33
C LYS A 256 26.37 40.82 49.05
N PRO A 257 25.08 41.17 48.96
CA PRO A 257 24.00 40.23 48.67
C PRO A 257 24.08 39.71 47.23
N GLY A 258 23.48 38.56 46.97
CA GLY A 258 23.25 38.06 45.61
C GLY A 258 24.24 37.01 45.10
N HIS A 259 25.26 36.63 45.88
CA HIS A 259 26.20 35.56 45.51
C HIS A 259 26.86 34.90 46.75
N LYS A 260 27.35 33.66 46.59
CA LYS A 260 28.10 32.93 47.64
C LYS A 260 29.61 33.24 47.56
N LYS A 261 30.36 32.92 48.62
CA LYS A 261 31.84 33.09 48.67
C LYS A 261 32.56 32.49 47.45
N SER A 262 32.14 31.32 46.98
CA SER A 262 32.70 30.63 45.80
C SER A 262 32.49 31.37 44.47
N GLN A 263 31.59 32.35 44.42
CA GLN A 263 31.25 33.13 43.23
C GLN A 263 31.64 34.61 43.40
N CYS A 264 32.44 34.93 44.42
CA CYS A 264 32.83 36.31 44.72
C CYS A 264 33.91 36.79 43.76
N TRP A 265 33.61 37.78 42.93
CA TRP A 265 34.57 38.35 41.98
C TRP A 265 35.78 39.05 42.63
N ILE A 266 35.69 39.35 43.93
CA ILE A 266 36.83 39.88 44.69
C ILE A 266 37.84 38.76 45.00
N LEU A 267 37.37 37.53 45.26
CA LEU A 267 38.23 36.35 45.47
C LEU A 267 38.59 35.63 44.17
N HIS A 268 37.69 35.67 43.19
CA HIS A 268 37.83 34.99 41.91
C HIS A 268 37.66 36.00 40.76
N PRO A 269 38.68 36.83 40.47
CA PRO A 269 38.59 37.89 39.46
C PRO A 269 38.25 37.39 38.05
N HIS A 270 38.63 36.15 37.73
CA HIS A 270 38.34 35.50 36.45
C HIS A 270 36.85 35.16 36.25
N LEU A 271 36.04 35.15 37.32
CA LEU A 271 34.59 34.94 37.26
C LEU A 271 33.82 36.24 37.00
N LYS A 272 34.52 37.39 36.93
CA LYS A 272 33.89 38.70 36.72
C LYS A 272 33.38 38.82 35.27
N PRO A 273 32.08 39.02 35.02
CA PRO A 273 31.55 39.16 33.68
C PRO A 273 32.09 40.42 32.98
N PRO A 274 32.36 40.37 31.66
CA PRO A 274 32.96 41.48 30.91
C PRO A 274 32.14 42.78 30.92
N LYS A 275 30.83 42.70 31.18
CA LYS A 275 29.89 43.83 31.14
C LYS A 275 30.01 44.79 32.34
N PHE A 276 30.80 44.46 33.37
CA PHE A 276 30.96 45.27 34.59
C PHE A 276 32.33 45.99 34.67
N ASN A 277 33.04 46.11 33.55
CA ASN A 277 34.32 46.84 33.45
C ASN A 277 34.18 48.29 32.99
N LYS A 278 32.96 48.82 32.80
CA LYS A 278 32.75 50.11 32.13
C LYS A 278 32.86 51.36 33.03
N ASP A 279 32.96 51.20 34.35
CA ASP A 279 32.93 52.35 35.29
C ASP A 279 34.31 52.85 35.77
N ARG A 280 35.43 52.38 35.19
CA ARG A 280 36.77 52.87 35.53
C ARG A 280 37.47 53.67 34.43
N GLU A 281 36.96 53.67 33.20
CA GLU A 281 37.54 54.40 32.06
C GLU A 281 36.88 55.75 31.77
N ALA A 282 35.86 56.16 32.53
CA ALA A 282 35.14 57.43 32.33
C ALA A 282 35.82 58.67 32.99
N ARG A 283 37.13 58.65 33.26
CA ARG A 283 37.82 59.81 33.88
C ARG A 283 39.20 60.17 33.35
N ALA A 284 39.58 59.70 32.17
CA ALA A 284 40.79 60.19 31.52
C ALA A 284 40.53 60.42 30.03
N HIS A 285 40.92 61.61 29.56
CA HIS A 285 40.90 62.11 28.18
C HIS A 285 39.62 62.85 27.74
N LEU A 286 39.53 64.07 28.27
CA LEU A 286 39.02 65.24 27.58
C LEU A 286 39.83 65.53 26.30
N SER A 287 39.11 66.05 25.29
CA SER A 287 39.54 66.96 24.21
C SER A 287 39.84 66.40 22.81
N ALA A 288 39.02 66.89 21.86
CA ALA A 288 39.32 67.37 20.49
C ALA A 288 38.52 66.70 19.33
N GLU A 289 37.39 67.33 18.97
CA GLU A 289 36.96 67.86 17.65
C GLU A 289 37.72 67.39 16.37
N ALA A 290 37.16 67.29 15.15
CA ALA A 290 35.86 67.62 14.54
C ALA A 290 35.80 67.11 13.08
N SER A 291 34.57 67.04 12.52
CA SER A 291 34.14 67.24 11.11
C SER A 291 34.65 66.30 9.99
N GLY A 292 33.88 65.88 8.97
CA GLY A 292 32.50 66.18 8.57
C GLY A 292 32.18 65.62 7.16
N THR A 293 30.88 65.66 6.79
CA THR A 293 30.27 65.74 5.42
C THR A 293 30.48 64.56 4.43
N GLY A 294 29.54 64.08 3.60
CA GLY A 294 28.14 64.44 3.29
C GLY A 294 27.83 64.22 1.78
N SER A 295 26.63 63.67 1.48
CA SER A 295 25.86 63.75 0.19
C SER A 295 26.38 63.03 -1.08
N SER A 296 25.58 62.60 -2.06
CA SER A 296 24.12 62.41 -2.29
C SER A 296 23.92 61.81 -3.71
N ARG A 297 22.84 61.01 -3.90
CA ARG A 297 21.82 60.95 -5.01
C ARG A 297 22.30 61.04 -6.49
N THR A 298 21.73 60.31 -7.47
CA THR A 298 20.36 60.49 -8.03
C THR A 298 19.95 59.37 -9.00
N SER A 299 18.63 59.20 -9.15
CA SER A 299 17.88 58.32 -10.06
C SER A 299 17.52 58.95 -11.41
N SER A 300 17.27 58.12 -12.45
CA SER A 300 16.22 58.28 -13.50
C SER A 300 16.26 57.06 -14.46
N ASN A 301 15.24 56.20 -14.58
CA ASN A 301 13.98 56.24 -15.36
C ASN A 301 14.11 56.11 -16.90
N ALA A 302 13.54 55.03 -17.48
CA ALA A 302 12.52 54.99 -18.57
C ALA A 302 12.67 53.89 -19.66
N GLN A 303 11.59 53.10 -19.80
CA GLN A 303 10.91 52.53 -21.01
C GLN A 303 11.65 51.65 -22.04
N VAL A 304 11.23 50.38 -22.21
CA VAL A 304 10.24 49.76 -23.15
C VAL A 304 10.82 49.42 -24.54
N GLY A 305 10.72 48.14 -24.92
CA GLY A 305 10.92 47.62 -26.27
C GLY A 305 10.66 46.10 -26.34
N GLU A 306 9.65 45.70 -27.11
CA GLU A 306 9.27 44.32 -27.45
C GLU A 306 10.25 43.68 -28.44
N SER A 307 10.48 42.36 -28.36
CA SER A 307 10.61 41.48 -29.54
C SER A 307 10.72 40.00 -29.15
N GLU A 308 9.97 39.17 -29.86
CA GLU A 308 9.93 37.71 -29.83
C GLU A 308 11.24 37.03 -30.28
N GLY A 309 11.42 35.77 -29.84
CA GLY A 309 11.91 34.72 -30.75
C GLY A 309 13.22 33.98 -30.41
N ARG A 310 13.06 32.66 -30.22
CA ARG A 310 13.98 31.54 -30.55
C ARG A 310 15.06 31.12 -29.55
N VAL A 311 14.70 30.08 -28.79
CA VAL A 311 15.27 28.72 -28.77
C VAL A 311 16.69 28.56 -29.31
N LEU A 312 17.62 28.19 -28.42
CA LEU A 312 18.94 27.66 -28.77
C LEU A 312 18.96 26.13 -28.64
N THR A 313 19.27 25.50 -29.77
CA THR A 313 19.63 24.10 -29.96
C THR A 313 21.04 23.83 -29.41
N SER A 314 21.24 22.69 -28.75
CA SER A 314 22.57 22.08 -28.58
C SER A 314 22.56 20.64 -29.07
N HIS A 315 23.16 20.43 -30.25
CA HIS A 315 23.70 19.15 -30.73
C HIS A 315 24.96 18.80 -29.91
N HIS A 316 25.54 17.60 -29.84
CA HIS A 316 25.24 16.21 -30.20
C HIS A 316 26.40 15.40 -29.60
N LEU A 317 26.15 14.18 -29.09
CA LEU A 317 27.11 13.07 -29.17
C LEU A 317 26.34 11.73 -29.24
N GLY A 318 26.51 11.03 -30.36
CA GLY A 318 26.67 9.57 -30.41
C GLY A 318 25.44 8.66 -30.53
N GLY A 319 25.31 7.99 -31.69
CA GLY A 319 25.18 6.52 -31.67
C GLY A 319 23.97 5.88 -32.35
N LYS A 320 24.22 5.35 -33.56
CA LYS A 320 23.68 4.12 -34.18
C LYS A 320 22.21 4.07 -34.63
N ASN A 321 22.07 4.05 -35.96
CA ASN A 321 20.95 3.54 -36.73
C ASN A 321 20.41 2.20 -36.17
N MET A 322 19.15 2.19 -35.76
CA MET A 322 18.26 1.06 -35.99
C MET A 322 17.21 1.53 -36.99
N GLU A 323 17.26 0.98 -38.21
CA GLU A 323 16.12 1.06 -39.12
C GLU A 323 14.94 0.39 -38.41
N SER A 324 13.91 1.18 -38.12
CA SER A 324 12.59 0.65 -37.80
C SER A 324 12.11 -0.12 -39.03
N GLU A 325 12.12 -1.45 -38.99
CA GLU A 325 11.39 -2.29 -39.94
C GLU A 325 9.90 -1.96 -39.83
N MET A 326 9.47 -0.95 -40.58
CA MET A 326 8.07 -0.70 -40.84
C MET A 326 7.62 -1.79 -41.81
N ILE A 327 6.87 -2.77 -41.30
CA ILE A 327 6.22 -3.81 -42.10
C ILE A 327 5.44 -3.11 -43.21
N ARG A 328 5.85 -3.31 -44.48
CA ARG A 328 5.19 -2.67 -45.61
C ARG A 328 3.87 -3.37 -45.88
N ARG A 329 2.87 -2.59 -46.25
CA ARG A 329 1.52 -3.10 -46.58
C ARG A 329 1.55 -4.19 -47.67
N SER A 330 2.54 -4.13 -48.56
CA SER A 330 2.83 -5.15 -49.59
C SER A 330 3.18 -6.52 -49.01
N ASP A 331 3.85 -6.56 -47.86
CA ASP A 331 4.34 -7.78 -47.24
C ASP A 331 3.18 -8.52 -46.55
N ILE A 332 2.24 -7.75 -45.98
CA ILE A 332 0.99 -8.26 -45.41
C ILE A 332 0.08 -8.81 -46.52
N GLU A 333 -0.05 -8.11 -47.65
CA GLU A 333 -0.86 -8.58 -48.78
C GLU A 333 -0.27 -9.86 -49.42
N SER A 334 1.06 -9.98 -49.46
CA SER A 334 1.74 -11.18 -49.94
C SER A 334 1.51 -12.38 -49.04
N LEU A 335 1.49 -12.19 -47.72
CA LEU A 335 1.19 -13.23 -46.74
C LEU A 335 -0.28 -13.69 -46.84
N ILE A 336 -1.23 -12.76 -46.99
CA ILE A 336 -2.65 -13.07 -47.15
C ILE A 336 -2.89 -13.86 -48.45
N LYS A 337 -2.17 -13.53 -49.53
CA LYS A 337 -2.26 -14.27 -50.78
C LYS A 337 -1.72 -15.69 -50.66
N ALA A 338 -0.58 -15.86 -49.98
CA ALA A 338 0.01 -17.17 -49.73
C ALA A 338 -0.90 -18.08 -48.88
N LEU A 339 -1.58 -17.52 -47.88
CA LEU A 339 -2.53 -18.26 -47.05
C LEU A 339 -3.77 -18.72 -47.83
N LYS A 340 -4.27 -17.88 -48.76
CA LYS A 340 -5.39 -18.25 -49.65
C LYS A 340 -5.04 -19.33 -50.66
N GLU A 341 -3.79 -19.36 -51.15
CA GLU A 341 -3.34 -20.38 -52.11
C GLU A 341 -3.13 -21.76 -51.46
N HIS A 342 -2.92 -21.81 -50.14
CA HIS A 342 -2.74 -23.04 -49.37
C HIS A 342 -3.99 -23.57 -48.67
N GLY A 343 -5.16 -22.98 -48.91
CA GLY A 343 -6.46 -23.56 -48.52
C GLY A 343 -6.68 -23.71 -47.02
N TYR A 344 -6.40 -22.65 -46.24
CA TYR A 344 -6.90 -22.49 -44.86
C TYR A 344 -7.97 -21.40 -44.79
#